data_AF-A0A6V7K0E6-F1
#
_entry.id   AF-A0A6V7K0E6-F1
#
_cell.length_a   1.000
_cell.length_b   1.000
_cell.length_c   1.000
_cell.angle_alpha   90.00
_cell.angle_beta   90.00
_cell.angle_gamma   90.00
#
_symmetry.space_group_name_H-M   'P 1'
#
loop_
_entity.id
_entity.type
_entity.pdbx_description
1 polymer ?
#
loop_
_entity_poly.entity_id
_entity_poly.type
_entity_poly.pdbx_seq_one_letter_code
_entity_poly.pdbx_strand_id
1 'polypeptide(L)'
;VQPAPNGDGLPPGWSMQLAPNGRMFFIDHNERSTTWVDPRTGRPSPMPNHNLPSTTPRSDLDQLGPLPEGWEERVHTDGRIFFIDHNTRTTQWEDPRMSNPQIAGPAVPYSRDYKLKYEYLKSQLRKPSSVPNKFEIKVARNNILEDSYRIISSVNRVEILKTKLWVEFEGEVGLDYGGLAREWFFLLSKEMFNPYYGLFEYSA
;
A
#
# COMPACT_ATOMS: atom_id res chain seq x y z
N VAL A 1 24.96 -36.29 36.73
CA VAL A 1 24.34 -34.96 36.94
C VAL A 1 23.13 -34.87 36.02
N GLN A 2 21.93 -35.10 36.55
CA GLN A 2 20.67 -34.90 35.81
C GLN A 2 20.26 -33.44 35.96
N PRO A 3 19.99 -32.69 34.89
CA PRO A 3 19.42 -31.36 35.01
C PRO A 3 17.91 -31.44 35.27
N ALA A 4 17.45 -30.51 36.09
CA ALA A 4 16.10 -30.38 36.65
C ALA A 4 14.97 -30.24 35.60
N PRO A 5 13.71 -30.54 35.95
CA PRO A 5 12.58 -30.41 35.04
C PRO A 5 12.27 -28.93 34.78
N ASN A 6 12.34 -28.48 33.53
CA ASN A 6 11.85 -27.16 33.14
C ASN A 6 10.32 -27.13 33.35
N GLY A 7 9.87 -26.28 34.27
CA GLY A 7 8.58 -26.32 34.94
C GLY A 7 7.31 -25.96 34.15
N ASP A 8 7.28 -26.12 32.83
CA ASP A 8 6.13 -25.67 32.01
C ASP A 8 5.35 -26.79 31.31
N GLY A 9 5.68 -28.06 31.56
CA GLY A 9 4.92 -29.21 31.04
C GLY A 9 4.89 -29.33 29.51
N LEU A 10 5.83 -28.71 28.80
CA LEU A 10 5.99 -28.81 27.35
C LEU A 10 6.75 -30.10 26.96
N PRO A 11 6.51 -30.65 25.76
CA PRO A 11 7.28 -31.79 25.27
C PRO A 11 8.79 -31.49 25.19
N PRO A 12 9.67 -32.52 25.23
CA PRO A 12 11.12 -32.32 25.08
C PRO A 12 11.46 -31.58 23.77
N GLY A 13 12.31 -30.57 23.85
CA GLY A 13 12.72 -29.77 22.69
C GLY A 13 11.75 -28.63 22.33
N TRP A 14 10.70 -28.39 23.13
CA TRP A 14 9.80 -27.27 22.95
C TRP A 14 10.04 -26.17 23.98
N SER A 15 9.98 -24.91 23.55
CA SER A 15 9.94 -23.74 24.44
C SER A 15 8.75 -22.85 24.13
N MET A 16 8.35 -22.03 25.10
CA MET A 16 7.18 -21.15 25.02
C MET A 16 7.63 -19.73 25.34
N GLN A 17 7.22 -18.77 24.52
CA GLN A 17 7.58 -17.36 24.66
C GLN A 17 6.39 -16.42 24.39
N LEU A 18 6.49 -15.21 24.92
CA LEU A 18 5.56 -14.11 24.65
C LEU A 18 6.08 -13.26 23.50
N ALA A 19 5.27 -13.10 22.45
CA ALA A 19 5.53 -12.14 21.40
C ALA A 19 5.31 -10.70 21.91
N PRO A 20 5.86 -9.67 21.21
CA PRO A 20 5.71 -8.27 21.63
C PRO A 20 4.26 -7.78 21.74
N ASN A 21 3.33 -8.46 21.07
CA ASN A 21 1.89 -8.20 21.16
C ASN A 21 1.21 -8.90 22.36
N GLY A 22 1.98 -9.56 23.23
CA GLY A 22 1.48 -10.32 24.38
C GLY A 22 0.92 -11.70 24.04
N ARG A 23 0.99 -12.13 22.77
CA ARG A 23 0.51 -13.46 22.35
C ARG A 23 1.57 -14.53 22.61
N MET A 24 1.14 -15.65 23.16
CA MET A 24 1.99 -16.82 23.38
C MET A 24 2.31 -17.54 22.06
N PHE A 25 3.57 -17.86 21.82
CA PHE A 25 4.02 -18.75 20.74
C PHE A 25 4.94 -19.85 21.29
N PHE A 26 5.04 -20.93 20.53
CA PHE A 26 5.81 -22.11 20.86
C PHE A 26 6.92 -22.30 19.82
N ILE A 27 8.11 -22.68 20.28
CA ILE A 27 9.31 -22.87 19.48
C ILE A 27 9.66 -24.35 19.55
N ASP A 28 9.68 -25.02 18.40
CA ASP A 28 10.21 -26.37 18.28
C ASP A 28 11.71 -26.30 17.96
N HIS A 29 12.55 -26.67 18.91
CA HIS A 29 14.00 -26.70 18.73
C HIS A 29 14.47 -27.90 17.90
N ASN A 30 13.64 -28.93 17.71
CA ASN A 30 13.97 -30.09 16.89
C ASN A 30 13.85 -29.75 15.39
N GLU A 31 12.77 -29.08 15.01
CA GLU A 31 12.51 -28.64 13.62
C GLU A 31 12.98 -27.20 13.34
N ARG A 32 13.47 -26.50 14.37
CA ARG A 32 13.85 -25.07 14.31
C ARG A 32 12.72 -24.20 13.75
N SER A 33 11.50 -24.50 14.16
CA SER A 33 10.28 -23.84 13.69
C SER A 33 9.56 -23.14 14.84
N THR A 34 8.72 -22.17 14.52
CA THR A 34 7.86 -21.48 15.49
C THR A 34 6.40 -21.62 15.10
N THR A 35 5.52 -21.80 16.08
CA THR A 35 4.09 -22.02 15.87
C THR A 35 3.27 -21.32 16.93
N TRP A 36 2.04 -20.94 16.57
CA TRP A 36 1.05 -20.39 17.50
C TRP A 36 0.17 -21.48 18.11
N VAL A 37 0.37 -22.74 17.72
CA VAL A 37 -0.40 -23.88 18.19
C VAL A 37 0.33 -24.52 19.36
N ASP A 38 -0.36 -24.69 20.49
CA ASP A 38 0.22 -25.35 21.64
C ASP A 38 0.40 -26.85 21.34
N PRO A 39 1.63 -27.38 21.37
CA PRO A 39 1.91 -28.78 21.03
C PRO A 39 1.26 -29.78 21.99
N ARG A 40 0.82 -29.33 23.18
CA ARG A 40 0.14 -30.15 24.18
C ARG A 40 -1.36 -30.30 23.90
N THR A 41 -1.98 -29.27 23.32
CA THR A 41 -3.44 -29.20 23.17
C THR A 41 -3.91 -29.18 21.72
N GLY A 42 -3.00 -28.93 20.76
CA GLY A 42 -3.34 -28.74 19.35
C GLY A 42 -4.16 -27.48 19.09
N ARG A 43 -4.33 -26.60 20.09
CA ARG A 43 -5.16 -25.39 19.99
C ARG A 43 -4.29 -24.17 19.70
N PRO A 44 -4.74 -23.27 18.82
CA PRO A 44 -4.06 -21.99 18.59
C PRO A 44 -4.14 -21.11 19.84
N SER A 45 -3.06 -20.39 20.15
CA SER A 45 -3.01 -19.45 21.26
C SER A 45 -3.99 -18.27 21.00
N PRO A 46 -4.71 -17.80 22.04
CA PRO A 46 -5.69 -16.73 21.90
C PRO A 46 -5.07 -15.45 21.33
N MET A 47 -5.71 -14.82 20.36
CA MET A 47 -5.25 -13.54 19.83
C MET A 47 -5.55 -12.41 20.83
N PRO A 48 -4.58 -11.51 21.12
CA PRO A 48 -4.83 -10.33 21.94
C PRO A 48 -5.86 -9.42 21.24
N ASN A 49 -6.87 -9.02 21.99
CA ASN A 49 -8.08 -8.36 21.51
C ASN A 49 -7.76 -7.03 20.78
N HIS A 50 -8.20 -6.88 19.52
CA HIS A 50 -7.93 -5.72 18.68
C HIS A 50 -8.90 -4.57 19.00
N ASN A 51 -8.62 -3.81 20.05
CA ASN A 51 -9.37 -2.59 20.40
C ASN A 51 -8.50 -1.33 20.32
N LEU A 52 -7.79 -1.13 19.20
CA LEU A 52 -7.21 0.17 18.87
C LEU A 52 -7.71 0.65 17.49
N PRO A 53 -8.07 1.94 17.35
CA PRO A 53 -8.54 2.49 16.09
C PRO A 53 -7.36 2.55 15.10
N SER A 54 -7.36 1.65 14.12
CA SER A 54 -6.38 1.65 13.03
C SER A 54 -6.66 2.81 12.06
N THR A 55 -5.75 3.76 11.99
CA THR A 55 -5.70 4.91 11.07
C THR A 55 -5.23 4.54 9.66
N THR A 56 -5.56 3.35 9.18
CA THR A 56 -5.41 2.97 7.76
C THR A 56 -6.80 2.82 7.14
N PRO A 57 -7.13 3.54 6.04
CA PRO A 57 -8.42 3.38 5.39
C PRO A 57 -8.51 1.96 4.81
N ARG A 58 -9.29 1.10 5.49
CA ARG A 58 -9.57 -0.30 5.11
C ARG A 58 -10.46 -0.43 3.86
N SER A 59 -10.86 0.68 3.24
CA SER A 59 -11.87 0.70 2.17
C SER A 59 -11.39 0.18 0.81
N ASP A 60 -10.08 0.19 0.54
CA ASP A 60 -9.57 -0.09 -0.81
C ASP A 60 -9.16 -1.57 -1.00
N LEU A 61 -8.89 -2.32 0.08
CA LEU A 61 -8.44 -3.73 0.02
C LEU A 61 -9.60 -4.73 -0.13
N ASP A 62 -10.75 -4.45 0.47
CA ASP A 62 -11.95 -5.30 0.37
C ASP A 62 -12.60 -5.26 -1.03
N GLN A 63 -12.21 -4.30 -1.86
CA GLN A 63 -12.80 -4.08 -3.19
C GLN A 63 -12.07 -4.81 -4.32
N LEU A 64 -10.88 -5.38 -4.06
CA LEU A 64 -10.01 -5.99 -5.08
C LEU A 64 -10.28 -7.49 -5.34
N GLY A 65 -11.34 -8.06 -4.76
CA GLY A 65 -11.65 -9.49 -4.88
C GLY A 65 -10.69 -10.39 -4.10
N PRO A 66 -10.85 -11.73 -4.14
CA PRO A 66 -9.96 -12.64 -3.44
C PRO A 66 -8.52 -12.57 -3.98
N LEU A 67 -7.53 -12.88 -3.14
CA LEU A 67 -6.14 -13.01 -3.59
C LEU A 67 -6.03 -14.07 -4.70
N PRO A 68 -5.10 -13.91 -5.66
CA PRO A 68 -4.84 -14.94 -6.66
C PRO A 68 -4.44 -16.28 -6.01
N GLU A 69 -4.62 -17.37 -6.73
CA GLU A 69 -4.31 -18.70 -6.21
C GLU A 69 -2.84 -18.83 -5.79
N GLY A 70 -2.61 -19.39 -4.60
CA GLY A 70 -1.28 -19.52 -4.01
C GLY A 70 -0.75 -18.25 -3.35
N TRP A 71 -1.53 -17.18 -3.22
CA TRP A 71 -1.14 -15.99 -2.47
C TRP A 71 -1.76 -15.94 -1.07
N GLU A 72 -0.98 -15.52 -0.09
CA GLU A 72 -1.42 -15.39 1.30
C GLU A 72 -1.05 -14.03 1.90
N GLU A 73 -2.00 -13.39 2.57
CA GLU A 73 -1.78 -12.16 3.33
C GLU A 73 -1.31 -12.46 4.76
N ARG A 74 -0.26 -11.79 5.21
CA ARG A 74 0.27 -11.90 6.58
C ARG A 74 0.62 -10.52 7.13
N VAL A 75 0.65 -10.39 8.45
CA VAL A 75 1.05 -9.15 9.13
C VAL A 75 2.45 -9.34 9.72
N HIS A 76 3.36 -8.46 9.35
CA HIS A 76 4.72 -8.39 9.85
C HIS A 76 4.75 -7.84 11.29
N THR A 77 5.88 -8.02 12.00
CA THR A 77 6.06 -7.66 13.41
C THR A 77 5.85 -6.18 13.73
N ASP A 78 5.94 -5.31 12.74
CA ASP A 78 5.68 -3.86 12.82
C ASP A 78 4.23 -3.47 12.48
N GLY A 79 3.34 -4.45 12.30
CA GLY A 79 1.93 -4.24 11.99
C GLY A 79 1.63 -3.99 10.51
N ARG A 80 2.62 -4.10 9.62
CA ARG A 80 2.40 -3.96 8.17
C ARG A 80 1.98 -5.27 7.53
N ILE A 81 1.15 -5.19 6.51
CA ILE A 81 0.75 -6.35 5.71
C ILE A 81 1.85 -6.68 4.68
N PHE A 82 2.15 -7.96 4.50
CA PHE A 82 2.98 -8.50 3.44
C PHE A 82 2.28 -9.72 2.82
N PHE A 83 2.61 -10.03 1.58
CA PHE A 83 2.01 -11.09 0.79
C PHE A 83 3.04 -12.19 0.53
N ILE A 84 2.61 -13.44 0.66
CA ILE A 84 3.42 -14.63 0.43
C ILE A 84 2.91 -15.27 -0.84
N ASP A 85 3.77 -15.43 -1.83
CA ASP A 85 3.51 -16.26 -3.01
C ASP A 85 4.01 -17.68 -2.73
N HIS A 86 3.08 -18.59 -2.46
CA HIS A 86 3.35 -20.01 -2.25
C HIS A 86 3.76 -20.73 -3.55
N ASN A 87 3.44 -20.18 -4.73
CA ASN A 87 3.84 -20.75 -6.01
C ASN A 87 5.36 -20.59 -6.23
N THR A 88 5.89 -19.40 -5.92
CA THR A 88 7.32 -19.09 -6.07
C THR A 88 8.11 -19.19 -4.76
N ARG A 89 7.42 -19.42 -3.63
CA ARG A 89 7.97 -19.41 -2.26
C ARG A 89 8.67 -18.09 -1.94
N THR A 90 8.12 -16.99 -2.40
CA THR A 90 8.64 -15.64 -2.15
C THR A 90 7.69 -14.85 -1.27
N THR A 91 8.21 -13.79 -0.65
CA THR A 91 7.42 -12.85 0.15
C THR A 91 7.66 -11.45 -0.37
N GLN A 92 6.61 -10.66 -0.51
CA GLN A 92 6.66 -9.29 -1.00
C GLN A 92 5.74 -8.39 -0.18
N TRP A 93 5.91 -7.07 -0.31
CA TRP A 93 5.10 -6.09 0.43
C TRP A 93 3.93 -5.58 -0.40
N GLU A 94 4.00 -5.78 -1.72
CA GLU A 94 3.05 -5.34 -2.71
C GLU A 94 1.92 -6.36 -2.86
N ASP A 95 0.67 -5.89 -2.95
CA ASP A 95 -0.47 -6.77 -3.19
C ASP A 95 -0.44 -7.26 -4.65
N PRO A 96 -0.48 -8.58 -4.90
CA PRO A 96 -0.49 -9.12 -6.26
C PRO A 96 -1.72 -8.69 -7.09
N ARG A 97 -2.77 -8.15 -6.46
CA ARG A 97 -3.95 -7.60 -7.13
C ARG A 97 -3.75 -6.15 -7.59
N MET A 98 -2.72 -5.47 -7.08
CA MET A 98 -2.40 -4.09 -7.45
C MET A 98 -1.41 -4.01 -8.63
N SER A 99 -0.81 -5.13 -9.05
CA SER A 99 -0.02 -5.19 -10.28
C SER A 99 -0.95 -5.36 -11.48
N ASN A 100 -1.17 -4.28 -12.23
CA ASN A 100 -1.59 -4.41 -13.63
C ASN A 100 -0.32 -4.50 -14.50
N PRO A 101 0.11 -5.70 -14.94
CA PRO A 101 1.35 -5.88 -15.70
C PRO A 101 1.33 -5.18 -17.07
N GLN A 102 0.20 -4.63 -17.52
CA GLN A 102 0.13 -3.86 -18.76
C GLN A 102 0.55 -2.40 -18.64
N ILE A 103 0.67 -1.83 -17.43
CA ILE A 103 0.91 -0.38 -17.25
C ILE A 103 2.16 -0.07 -16.41
N ALA A 104 2.52 -0.92 -15.45
CA ALA A 104 3.65 -0.68 -14.56
C ALA A 104 4.77 -1.70 -14.82
N GLY A 105 5.99 -1.21 -15.06
CA GLY A 105 7.20 -2.03 -15.19
C GLY A 105 7.54 -2.85 -13.93
N PRO A 106 8.69 -3.54 -13.89
CA PRO A 106 9.05 -4.44 -12.80
C PRO A 106 8.97 -3.74 -11.43
N ALA A 107 8.42 -4.45 -10.44
CA ALA A 107 8.23 -3.94 -9.08
C ALA A 107 9.55 -3.41 -8.51
N VAL A 108 9.59 -2.10 -8.19
CA VAL A 108 10.76 -1.48 -7.58
C VAL A 108 10.85 -1.96 -6.12
N PRO A 109 11.97 -2.56 -5.68
CA PRO A 109 12.12 -3.05 -4.33
C PRO A 109 11.86 -1.95 -3.29
N TYR A 110 11.17 -2.30 -2.20
CA TYR A 110 10.87 -1.37 -1.11
C TYR A 110 12.15 -0.81 -0.46
N SER A 111 12.53 0.42 -0.83
CA SER A 111 13.62 1.14 -0.16
C SER A 111 13.10 1.69 1.17
N ARG A 112 13.63 1.21 2.30
CA ARG A 112 13.34 1.75 3.65
C ARG A 112 13.60 3.26 3.72
N ASP A 113 14.62 3.73 2.99
CA ASP A 113 14.95 5.15 2.86
C ASP A 113 13.88 5.91 2.07
N TYR A 114 13.33 5.30 1.01
CA TYR A 114 12.23 5.91 0.25
C TYR A 114 11.00 6.15 1.13
N LYS A 115 10.58 5.16 1.94
CA LYS A 115 9.42 5.36 2.83
C LYS A 115 9.65 6.49 3.81
N LEU A 116 10.82 6.54 4.45
CA LEU A 116 11.14 7.61 5.41
C LEU A 116 11.15 8.99 4.75
N LYS A 117 11.75 9.12 3.56
CA LYS A 117 11.74 10.36 2.78
C LYS A 117 10.32 10.76 2.36
N TYR A 118 9.50 9.79 1.97
CA TYR A 118 8.11 10.00 1.58
C TYR A 118 7.26 10.50 2.75
N GLU A 119 7.33 9.84 3.91
CA GLU A 119 6.59 10.25 5.11
C GLU A 119 7.07 11.62 5.60
N TYR A 120 8.37 11.88 5.56
CA TYR A 120 8.93 13.19 5.87
C TYR A 120 8.35 14.25 4.95
N LEU A 121 8.43 14.06 3.62
CA LEU A 121 7.88 15.00 2.65
C LEU A 121 6.39 15.25 2.91
N LYS A 122 5.59 14.18 3.08
CA LYS A 122 4.16 14.29 3.39
C LYS A 122 3.89 15.11 4.65
N SER A 123 4.68 14.94 5.70
CA SER A 123 4.53 15.71 6.94
C SER A 123 4.79 17.21 6.75
N GLN A 124 5.63 17.58 5.77
CA GLN A 124 5.94 18.97 5.46
C GLN A 124 4.88 19.64 4.55
N LEU A 125 4.05 18.86 3.86
CA LEU A 125 2.99 19.38 3.00
C LEU A 125 1.85 19.95 3.88
N ARG A 126 1.84 21.28 4.03
CA ARG A 126 0.80 21.99 4.77
C ARG A 126 -0.53 21.91 4.03
N LYS A 127 -1.59 21.49 4.74
CA LYS A 127 -2.95 21.55 4.20
C LYS A 127 -3.37 23.02 4.07
N PRO A 128 -3.80 23.47 2.88
CA PRO A 128 -4.25 24.83 2.70
C PRO A 128 -5.50 25.08 3.55
N SER A 129 -5.53 26.21 4.26
CA SER A 129 -6.68 26.65 5.02
C SER A 129 -7.50 27.66 4.22
N SER A 130 -8.81 27.72 4.49
CA SER A 130 -9.72 28.69 3.83
C SER A 130 -9.75 28.56 2.29
N VAL A 131 -9.64 27.34 1.76
CA VAL A 131 -9.83 27.01 0.34
C VAL A 131 -10.96 25.98 0.19
N PRO A 132 -11.60 25.87 -0.99
CA PRO A 132 -12.55 24.80 -1.26
C PRO A 132 -11.96 23.40 -1.00
N ASN A 133 -12.80 22.42 -0.68
CA ASN A 133 -12.34 21.05 -0.41
C ASN A 133 -11.86 20.30 -1.65
N LYS A 134 -12.27 20.78 -2.83
CA LYS A 134 -11.91 20.19 -4.13
C LYS A 134 -11.64 21.27 -5.17
N PHE A 135 -10.85 20.90 -6.17
CA PHE A 135 -10.63 21.67 -7.38
C PHE A 135 -11.10 20.84 -8.58
N GLU A 136 -12.10 21.33 -9.30
CA GLU A 136 -12.68 20.63 -10.45
C GLU A 136 -11.88 20.92 -11.72
N ILE A 137 -11.54 19.85 -12.44
CA ILE A 137 -10.84 19.86 -13.71
C ILE A 137 -11.74 19.14 -14.72
N LYS A 138 -12.26 19.87 -15.69
CA LYS A 138 -13.11 19.33 -16.76
C LYS A 138 -12.38 19.42 -18.08
N VAL A 139 -12.04 18.27 -18.67
CA VAL A 139 -11.15 18.21 -19.85
C VAL A 139 -11.66 17.22 -20.86
N ALA A 140 -11.38 17.44 -22.15
CA ALA A 140 -11.65 16.47 -23.19
C ALA A 140 -10.43 15.57 -23.41
N ARG A 141 -10.63 14.26 -23.62
CA ARG A 141 -9.53 13.29 -23.80
C ARG A 141 -8.62 13.62 -24.99
N ASN A 142 -9.23 14.08 -26.07
CA ASN A 142 -8.59 14.47 -27.31
C ASN A 142 -7.84 15.81 -27.24
N ASN A 143 -8.04 16.60 -26.17
CA ASN A 143 -7.40 17.91 -26.00
C ASN A 143 -6.84 18.07 -24.58
N ILE A 144 -6.38 16.97 -23.98
CA ILE A 144 -6.08 16.90 -22.56
C ILE A 144 -4.99 17.89 -22.14
N LEU A 145 -3.95 18.12 -22.96
CA LEU A 145 -2.85 19.03 -22.64
C LEU A 145 -3.32 20.48 -22.62
N GLU A 146 -3.89 20.96 -23.72
CA GLU A 146 -4.38 22.33 -23.88
C GLU A 146 -5.47 22.69 -22.86
N ASP A 147 -6.45 21.80 -22.63
CA ASP A 147 -7.51 22.06 -21.66
C ASP A 147 -6.95 22.13 -20.23
N SER A 148 -6.09 21.17 -19.87
CA SER A 148 -5.43 21.17 -18.56
C SER A 148 -4.57 22.41 -18.36
N TYR A 149 -3.81 22.81 -19.38
CA TYR A 149 -3.00 24.02 -19.36
C TYR A 149 -3.85 25.25 -19.08
N ARG A 150 -4.92 25.47 -19.87
CA ARG A 150 -5.81 26.64 -19.70
C ARG A 150 -6.43 26.72 -18.31
N ILE A 151 -6.90 25.57 -17.79
CA ILE A 151 -7.50 25.50 -16.46
C ILE A 151 -6.47 25.85 -15.39
N ILE A 152 -5.32 25.15 -15.38
CA ILE A 152 -4.30 25.31 -14.34
C ILE A 152 -3.63 26.69 -14.43
N SER A 153 -3.34 27.20 -15.62
CA SER A 153 -2.69 28.50 -15.81
C SER A 153 -3.58 29.68 -15.42
N SER A 154 -4.91 29.49 -15.43
CA SER A 154 -5.88 30.52 -15.02
C SER A 154 -6.07 30.62 -13.50
N VAL A 155 -5.46 29.73 -12.71
CA VAL A 155 -5.65 29.70 -11.25
C VAL A 155 -4.83 30.78 -10.55
N ASN A 156 -5.51 31.83 -10.09
CA ASN A 156 -4.86 32.93 -9.36
C ASN A 156 -4.40 32.52 -7.95
N ARG A 157 -5.17 31.64 -7.28
CA ARG A 157 -4.87 31.18 -5.90
C ARG A 157 -4.34 29.75 -5.94
N VAL A 158 -3.02 29.62 -6.07
CA VAL A 158 -2.32 28.33 -6.22
C VAL A 158 -2.56 27.33 -5.08
N GLU A 159 -2.93 27.79 -3.89
CA GLU A 159 -3.30 26.92 -2.77
C GLU A 159 -4.51 26.02 -3.08
N ILE A 160 -5.36 26.42 -4.02
CA ILE A 160 -6.51 25.62 -4.46
C ILE A 160 -6.03 24.35 -5.19
N LEU A 161 -4.91 24.40 -5.90
CA LEU A 161 -4.32 23.23 -6.58
C LEU A 161 -3.79 22.17 -5.59
N LYS A 162 -3.64 22.51 -4.31
CA LYS A 162 -3.25 21.58 -3.25
C LYS A 162 -4.44 20.87 -2.59
N THR A 163 -5.66 21.16 -3.04
CA THR A 163 -6.90 20.52 -2.56
C THR A 163 -7.15 19.22 -3.32
N LYS A 164 -8.24 18.49 -3.02
CA LYS A 164 -8.56 17.26 -3.76
C LYS A 164 -8.85 17.61 -5.22
N LEU A 165 -8.04 17.12 -6.15
CA LEU A 165 -8.31 17.23 -7.57
C LEU A 165 -9.50 16.33 -7.93
N TRP A 166 -10.50 16.90 -8.57
CA TRP A 166 -11.72 16.23 -9.02
C TRP A 166 -11.76 16.32 -10.54
N VAL A 167 -11.53 15.20 -11.22
CA VAL A 167 -11.35 15.18 -12.68
C VAL A 167 -12.57 14.59 -13.36
N GLU A 168 -13.10 15.31 -14.35
CA GLU A 168 -14.21 14.88 -15.20
C GLU A 168 -13.79 14.94 -16.67
N PHE A 169 -13.94 13.82 -17.38
CA PHE A 169 -13.78 13.80 -18.83
C PHE A 169 -15.10 14.17 -19.51
N GLU A 170 -15.03 15.07 -20.50
CA GLU A 170 -16.21 15.52 -21.23
C GLU A 170 -16.92 14.34 -21.91
N GLY A 171 -18.24 14.24 -21.72
CA GLY A 171 -19.07 13.18 -22.31
C GLY A 171 -19.02 11.84 -21.56
N GLU A 172 -18.30 11.74 -20.45
CA GLU A 172 -18.16 10.49 -19.69
C GLU A 172 -18.84 10.58 -18.32
N VAL A 173 -19.66 9.58 -18.00
CA VAL A 173 -20.27 9.45 -16.67
C VAL A 173 -19.27 8.75 -15.75
N GLY A 174 -18.41 9.55 -15.13
CA GLY A 174 -17.40 9.08 -14.19
C GLY A 174 -17.81 9.25 -12.72
N LEU A 175 -17.79 8.18 -11.93
CA LEU A 175 -17.83 8.25 -10.47
C LEU A 175 -16.40 8.40 -9.95
N ASP A 176 -15.97 9.63 -9.63
CA ASP A 176 -14.57 9.91 -9.31
C ASP A 176 -14.19 9.55 -7.86
N TYR A 177 -13.95 8.26 -7.63
CA TYR A 177 -13.26 7.75 -6.44
C TYR A 177 -11.73 7.82 -6.57
N GLY A 178 -11.19 8.66 -7.46
CA GLY A 178 -9.74 8.89 -7.65
C GLY A 178 -9.09 8.05 -8.76
N GLY A 179 -9.86 7.30 -9.55
CA GLY A 179 -9.38 6.62 -10.75
C GLY A 179 -9.10 7.60 -11.89
N LEU A 180 -10.00 8.56 -12.11
CA LEU A 180 -9.88 9.54 -13.20
C LEU A 180 -8.74 10.51 -12.97
N ALA A 181 -8.50 10.93 -11.72
CA ALA A 181 -7.34 11.73 -11.40
C ALA A 181 -6.01 11.03 -11.74
N ARG A 182 -5.89 9.71 -11.47
CA ARG A 182 -4.70 8.92 -11.83
C ARG A 182 -4.54 8.81 -13.35
N GLU A 183 -5.63 8.52 -14.04
CA GLU A 183 -5.65 8.44 -15.50
C GLU A 183 -5.28 9.78 -16.14
N TRP A 184 -5.81 10.90 -15.63
CA TRP A 184 -5.50 12.24 -16.10
C TRP A 184 -4.02 12.56 -15.96
N PHE A 185 -3.39 12.30 -14.81
CA PHE A 185 -1.95 12.48 -14.65
C PHE A 185 -1.15 11.64 -15.66
N PHE A 186 -1.57 10.39 -15.89
CA PHE A 186 -0.91 9.51 -16.85
C PHE A 186 -1.02 10.03 -18.28
N LEU A 187 -2.23 10.36 -18.76
CA LEU A 187 -2.45 10.86 -20.11
C LEU A 187 -1.77 12.23 -20.32
N LEU A 188 -1.89 13.14 -19.35
CA LEU A 188 -1.23 14.44 -19.40
C LEU A 188 0.28 14.29 -19.48
N SER A 189 0.87 13.41 -18.66
CA SER A 189 2.33 13.18 -18.68
C SER A 189 2.80 12.66 -20.04
N LYS A 190 2.00 11.82 -20.73
CA LYS A 190 2.33 11.37 -22.09
C LYS A 190 2.29 12.50 -23.10
N GLU A 191 1.24 13.33 -23.09
CA GLU A 191 1.12 14.45 -24.02
C GLU A 191 2.16 15.55 -23.77
N MET A 192 2.55 15.80 -22.52
CA MET A 192 3.61 16.75 -22.20
C MET A 192 4.95 16.43 -22.86
N PHE A 193 5.27 15.15 -23.03
CA PHE A 193 6.49 14.68 -23.68
C PHE A 193 6.31 14.35 -25.16
N ASN A 194 5.18 14.75 -25.76
CA ASN A 194 4.93 14.53 -27.18
C ASN A 194 5.88 15.43 -28.02
N PRO A 195 6.76 14.86 -28.87
CA PRO A 195 7.75 15.61 -29.65
C PRO A 195 7.14 16.67 -30.57
N TYR A 196 5.87 16.50 -30.98
CA TYR A 196 5.19 17.46 -31.85
C TYR A 196 5.06 18.86 -31.24
N TYR A 197 5.03 18.98 -29.92
CA TYR A 197 4.99 20.27 -29.24
C TYR A 197 6.37 20.95 -29.17
N GLY A 198 7.46 20.22 -29.42
CA GLY A 198 8.83 20.75 -29.34
C GLY A 198 9.25 21.22 -27.94
N LEU A 199 8.57 20.75 -26.89
CA LEU A 199 8.85 21.12 -25.50
C LEU A 199 10.04 20.37 -24.90
N PHE A 200 10.30 19.15 -25.38
CA PHE A 200 11.35 18.26 -24.90
C PHE A 200 12.02 17.55 -26.07
N GLU A 201 13.27 17.14 -25.84
CA GLU A 201 14.04 16.27 -26.74
C GLU A 201 14.60 15.08 -25.95
N TYR A 202 14.86 13.98 -26.66
CA TYR A 202 15.53 12.84 -26.06
C TYR A 202 17.02 13.16 -25.90
N SER A 203 17.55 12.96 -24.69
CA SER A 203 18.99 12.97 -24.50
C SER A 203 19.61 11.83 -25.33
N ALA A 204 20.62 12.17 -26.13
CA ALA A 204 21.38 11.23 -26.95
C ALA A 204 22.11 10.15 -26.13
#